data_AF-A0A4Q6C2L0-F1
#
_entry.id   AF-A0A4Q6C2L0-F1
#
_cell.length_a   1.000
_cell.length_b   1.000
_cell.length_c   1.000
_cell.angle_alpha   90.00
_cell.angle_beta   90.00
_cell.angle_gamma   90.00
#
_symmetry.space_group_name_H-M   'P 1'
#
loop_
_entity.id
_entity.type
_entity.pdbx_description
1 polymer ?
#
loop_
_entity_poly.entity_id
_entity_poly.type
_entity_poly.pdbx_seq_one_letter_code
_entity_poly.pdbx_strand_id
1 'polypeptide(L)'
;MLKLALCLTLFSTPALAREQTCLLGKEDINWDNGSTTKGKSGVVICKNAEGKIVQTSTLKDGEKVGAQMRTFGEGAREEWSQDKNGRRTGTSKRFNEKGVAVEIRNQVEG
;
A
#
# COMPACT_ATOMS: atom_id res chain seq x y z
N MET A 1 -25.56 47.82 24.30
CA MET A 1 -25.22 46.39 24.06
C MET A 1 -24.63 46.28 22.67
N LEU A 2 -23.30 46.14 22.56
CA LEU A 2 -22.54 46.16 21.30
C LEU A 2 -22.39 44.73 20.77
N LYS A 3 -23.02 44.40 19.64
CA LYS A 3 -22.86 43.09 18.98
C LYS A 3 -21.63 43.15 18.07
N LEU A 4 -20.50 42.63 18.56
CA LEU A 4 -19.32 42.34 17.75
C LEU A 4 -19.62 41.13 16.86
N ALA A 5 -19.80 41.34 15.56
CA ALA A 5 -19.92 40.25 14.59
C ALA A 5 -18.51 39.82 14.16
N LEU A 6 -18.06 38.70 14.73
CA LEU A 6 -16.82 38.00 14.41
C LEU A 6 -16.99 37.27 13.07
N CYS A 7 -16.39 37.78 12.00
CA CYS A 7 -16.39 37.15 10.69
C CYS A 7 -15.18 36.21 10.58
N LEU A 8 -15.37 34.92 10.88
CA LEU A 8 -14.38 33.87 10.61
C LEU A 8 -14.46 33.46 9.14
N THR A 9 -13.51 33.89 8.32
CA THR A 9 -13.27 33.31 6.99
C THR A 9 -12.37 32.09 7.12
N LEU A 10 -12.97 30.93 7.34
CA LEU A 10 -12.29 29.64 7.23
C LEU A 10 -12.05 29.31 5.75
N PHE A 11 -10.88 29.67 5.22
CA PHE A 11 -10.34 29.05 4.01
C PHE A 11 -9.99 27.59 4.34
N SER A 12 -10.97 26.70 4.21
CA SER A 12 -10.74 25.26 4.18
C SER A 12 -10.45 24.87 2.75
N THR A 13 -9.18 24.98 2.34
CA THR A 13 -8.74 24.20 1.18
C THR A 13 -8.64 22.74 1.64
N PRO A 14 -9.38 21.80 1.02
CA PRO A 14 -9.02 20.41 1.16
C PRO A 14 -7.73 20.24 0.37
N ALA A 15 -6.59 20.30 1.07
CA ALA A 15 -5.37 19.71 0.57
C ALA A 15 -5.66 18.21 0.44
N LEU A 16 -6.15 17.80 -0.74
CA LEU A 16 -6.22 16.40 -1.13
C LEU A 16 -4.77 15.92 -1.23
N ALA A 17 -4.20 15.57 -0.09
CA ALA A 17 -2.94 14.87 -0.01
C ALA A 17 -3.14 13.56 -0.78
N ARG A 18 -2.60 13.48 -2.00
CA ARG A 18 -2.48 12.20 -2.70
C ARG A 18 -1.38 11.43 -1.97
N GLU A 19 -1.77 10.79 -0.88
CA GLU A 19 -0.86 10.26 0.14
C GLU A 19 -0.02 9.09 -0.40
N GLN A 20 -0.49 8.43 -1.47
CA GLN A 20 0.18 7.30 -2.12
C GLN A 20 -0.07 7.27 -3.63
N THR A 21 0.97 6.95 -4.41
CA THR A 21 0.90 6.69 -5.85
C THR A 21 1.34 5.26 -6.14
N CYS A 22 0.55 4.50 -6.91
CA CYS A 22 0.86 3.12 -7.26
C CYS A 22 1.10 3.00 -8.77
N LEU A 23 2.18 2.31 -9.14
CA LEU A 23 2.60 2.16 -10.53
C LEU A 23 2.61 0.68 -10.93
N LEU A 24 2.08 0.36 -12.11
CA LEU A 24 2.34 -0.89 -12.81
C LEU A 24 3.29 -0.59 -13.98
N GLY A 25 4.57 -0.94 -13.81
CA GLY A 25 5.61 -0.44 -14.70
C GLY A 25 5.75 1.08 -14.59
N LYS A 26 5.35 1.82 -15.64
CA LYS A 26 5.34 3.29 -15.66
C LYS A 26 3.93 3.90 -15.58
N GLU A 27 2.90 3.06 -15.58
CA GLU A 27 1.50 3.50 -15.58
C GLU A 27 1.01 3.72 -14.16
N ASP A 28 0.38 4.87 -13.91
CA ASP A 28 -0.32 5.16 -12.66
C ASP A 28 -1.64 4.39 -12.58
N ILE A 29 -1.87 3.69 -11.47
CA ILE A 29 -3.03 2.84 -11.26
C ILE A 29 -3.78 3.18 -9.98
N ASN A 30 -5.09 3.01 -10.01
CA ASN A 30 -5.93 2.99 -8.81
C ASN A 30 -5.84 1.60 -8.14
N TRP A 31 -5.03 1.53 -7.08
CA TRP A 31 -4.78 0.30 -6.34
C TRP A 31 -5.90 -0.11 -5.36
N ASP A 32 -6.78 0.84 -5.02
CA ASP A 32 -7.79 0.69 -3.98
C ASP A 32 -9.04 -0.05 -4.47
N ASN A 33 -9.39 0.09 -5.75
CA ASN A 33 -10.60 -0.50 -6.32
C ASN A 33 -10.41 -1.32 -7.60
N GLY A 34 -9.16 -1.52 -8.05
CA GLY A 34 -8.84 -2.42 -9.17
C GLY A 34 -9.37 -2.00 -10.55
N SER A 35 -10.00 -0.83 -10.67
CA SER A 35 -10.59 -0.33 -11.92
C SER A 35 -9.58 -0.21 -13.06
N THR A 36 -8.32 0.09 -12.75
CA THR A 36 -7.23 0.27 -13.73
C THR A 36 -6.33 -0.97 -13.88
N THR A 37 -6.60 -2.06 -13.15
CA THR A 37 -5.75 -3.25 -13.13
C THR A 37 -6.35 -4.46 -13.86
N LYS A 38 -7.62 -4.39 -14.27
CA LYS A 38 -8.32 -5.49 -14.95
C LYS A 38 -7.52 -6.06 -16.12
N GLY A 39 -7.28 -7.38 -16.10
CA GLY A 39 -6.56 -8.10 -17.15
C GLY A 39 -5.07 -7.79 -17.25
N LYS A 40 -4.52 -6.99 -16.33
CA LYS A 40 -3.09 -6.66 -16.29
C LYS A 40 -2.35 -7.57 -15.34
N SER A 41 -1.08 -7.83 -15.66
CA SER A 41 -0.17 -8.67 -14.88
C SER A 41 1.17 -7.96 -14.72
N GLY A 42 1.85 -8.19 -13.59
CA GLY A 42 3.16 -7.62 -13.31
C GLY A 42 3.36 -7.28 -11.83
N VAL A 43 4.35 -6.45 -11.55
CA VAL A 43 4.63 -5.96 -10.19
C VAL A 43 4.13 -4.54 -10.06
N VAL A 44 3.26 -4.32 -9.07
CA VAL A 44 2.82 -3.00 -8.65
C VAL A 44 3.76 -2.47 -7.58
N ILE A 45 4.17 -1.21 -7.72
CA ILE A 45 5.02 -0.48 -6.77
C ILE A 45 4.26 0.75 -6.29
N CYS A 46 3.93 0.78 -5.00
CA CYS A 46 3.30 1.93 -4.36
C CYS A 46 4.33 2.75 -3.58
N LYS A 47 4.30 4.06 -3.77
CA LYS A 47 5.18 5.03 -3.13
C LYS A 47 4.36 6.05 -2.33
N ASN A 48 4.88 6.47 -1.18
CA ASN A 48 4.30 7.58 -0.43
C ASN A 48 4.62 8.95 -1.07
N ALA A 49 4.14 10.04 -0.46
CA ALA A 49 4.40 11.41 -0.92
C ALA A 49 5.90 11.78 -0.99
N GLU A 50 6.77 11.13 -0.20
CA GLU A 50 8.23 11.31 -0.23
C GLU A 50 8.91 10.48 -1.33
N GLY A 51 8.15 9.68 -2.08
CA GLY A 51 8.66 8.78 -3.11
C GLY A 51 9.24 7.47 -2.60
N LYS A 52 9.16 7.19 -1.28
CA LYS A 52 9.62 5.93 -0.67
C LYS A 52 8.65 4.80 -0.99
N ILE A 53 9.19 3.62 -1.31
CA ILE A 53 8.37 2.42 -1.58
C ILE A 53 7.76 1.93 -0.27
N VAL A 54 6.43 1.93 -0.22
CA VAL A 54 5.64 1.49 0.95
C VAL A 54 4.96 0.14 0.73
N GLN A 55 4.78 -0.26 -0.53
CA GLN A 55 4.20 -1.55 -0.86
C GLN A 55 4.67 -2.03 -2.24
N THR A 56 4.94 -3.33 -2.36
CA THR A 56 5.04 -4.02 -3.65
C THR A 56 4.10 -5.21 -3.67
N SER A 57 3.50 -5.45 -4.83
CA SER A 57 2.46 -6.47 -4.97
C SER A 57 2.55 -7.14 -6.33
N THR A 58 2.54 -8.46 -6.34
CA THR A 58 2.37 -9.24 -7.58
C THR A 58 0.91 -9.21 -7.99
N LEU A 59 0.68 -8.83 -9.25
CA LEU A 59 -0.62 -8.75 -9.91
C LEU A 59 -0.66 -9.79 -11.03
N LYS A 60 -1.74 -10.56 -11.11
CA LYS A 60 -2.01 -11.49 -12.21
C LYS A 60 -3.46 -11.34 -12.64
N ASP A 61 -3.68 -11.00 -13.91
CA ASP A 61 -4.99 -10.82 -14.53
C ASP A 61 -5.91 -9.84 -13.77
N GLY A 62 -5.31 -8.85 -13.10
CA GLY A 62 -6.00 -7.87 -12.25
C GLY A 62 -6.18 -8.28 -10.79
N GLU A 63 -5.77 -9.49 -10.40
CA GLU A 63 -5.85 -10.00 -9.03
C GLU A 63 -4.51 -9.95 -8.31
N LYS A 64 -4.54 -9.64 -7.00
CA LYS A 64 -3.35 -9.59 -6.13
C LYS A 64 -2.99 -11.03 -5.72
N VAL A 65 -2.04 -11.65 -6.41
CA VAL A 65 -1.69 -13.07 -6.23
C VAL A 65 -0.17 -13.22 -6.22
N GLY A 66 0.34 -14.07 -5.32
CA GLY A 66 1.76 -14.31 -5.16
C GLY A 66 2.41 -13.31 -4.19
N ALA A 67 3.68 -13.00 -4.41
CA ALA A 67 4.51 -12.26 -3.47
C ALA A 67 4.04 -10.81 -3.26
N GLN A 68 4.06 -10.40 -2.00
CA GLN A 68 3.66 -9.09 -1.49
C GLN A 68 4.72 -8.63 -0.48
N MET A 69 4.91 -7.32 -0.42
CA MET A 69 5.73 -6.68 0.61
C MET A 69 5.07 -5.38 1.04
N ARG A 70 5.12 -5.09 2.34
CA ARG A 70 4.81 -3.78 2.89
C ARG A 70 5.99 -3.27 3.71
N THR A 71 6.38 -2.03 3.46
CA THR A 71 7.38 -1.30 4.25
C THR A 71 6.64 -0.44 5.27
N PHE A 72 7.10 -0.46 6.50
CA PHE A 72 6.65 0.37 7.61
C PHE A 72 7.68 1.48 7.87
N GLY A 73 7.45 2.31 8.88
CA GLY A 73 8.43 3.33 9.31
C GLY A 73 9.84 2.77 9.47
N GLU A 74 10.83 3.63 9.30
CA GLU A 74 12.27 3.33 9.54
C GLU A 74 12.82 2.09 8.81
N GLY A 75 12.14 1.58 7.76
CA GLY A 75 12.62 0.48 6.93
C GLY A 75 12.26 -0.93 7.44
N ALA A 76 11.52 -1.04 8.54
CA ALA A 76 10.88 -2.29 8.92
C ALA A 76 9.93 -2.76 7.81
N ARG A 77 9.77 -4.08 7.61
CA ARG A 77 8.95 -4.60 6.50
C ARG A 77 8.37 -5.98 6.78
N GLU A 78 7.26 -6.28 6.12
CA GLU A 78 6.63 -7.59 6.11
C GLU A 78 6.55 -8.11 4.68
N GLU A 79 6.95 -9.36 4.48
CA GLU A 79 6.83 -10.11 3.22
C GLU A 79 5.85 -11.27 3.42
N TRP A 80 4.99 -11.50 2.43
CA TRP A 80 4.11 -12.65 2.39
C TRP A 80 3.74 -13.01 0.96
N SER A 81 3.22 -14.21 0.75
CA SER A 81 2.51 -14.58 -0.49
C SER A 81 1.02 -14.72 -0.19
N GLN A 82 0.18 -14.52 -1.20
CA GLN A 82 -1.26 -14.75 -1.08
C GLN A 82 -1.86 -15.43 -2.31
N ASP A 83 -2.95 -16.16 -2.13
CA ASP A 83 -3.75 -16.72 -3.21
C ASP A 83 -4.75 -15.70 -3.79
N LYS A 84 -5.54 -16.12 -4.80
CA LYS A 84 -6.57 -15.29 -5.45
C LYS A 84 -7.69 -14.81 -4.52
N ASN A 85 -7.89 -15.47 -3.40
CA ASN A 85 -8.88 -15.08 -2.40
C ASN A 85 -8.29 -14.11 -1.37
N GLY A 86 -7.01 -13.71 -1.53
CA GLY A 86 -6.29 -12.86 -0.60
C GLY A 86 -5.82 -13.58 0.66
N ARG A 87 -5.97 -14.92 0.73
CA ARG A 87 -5.49 -15.70 1.87
C ARG A 87 -3.97 -15.81 1.78
N ARG A 88 -3.28 -15.52 2.88
CA ARG A 88 -1.82 -15.67 2.96
C ARG A 88 -1.45 -17.15 2.79
N THR A 89 -0.45 -17.43 1.98
CA THR A 89 0.05 -18.78 1.69
C THR A 89 1.55 -18.87 1.95
N GLY A 90 2.01 -20.08 2.26
CA GLY A 90 3.42 -20.36 2.52
C GLY A 90 3.96 -19.61 3.75
N THR A 91 5.19 -19.12 3.64
CA THR A 91 5.89 -18.44 4.75
C THR A 91 5.75 -16.93 4.63
N SER A 92 5.34 -16.26 5.71
CA SER A 92 5.45 -14.81 5.88
C SER A 92 6.61 -14.47 6.81
N LYS A 93 7.31 -13.37 6.54
CA LYS A 93 8.45 -12.89 7.33
C LYS A 93 8.26 -11.43 7.70
N ARG A 94 8.58 -11.07 8.94
CA ARG A 94 8.70 -9.68 9.39
C ARG A 94 10.16 -9.38 9.69
N PHE A 95 10.62 -8.26 9.17
CA PHE A 95 11.97 -7.76 9.35
C PHE A 95 11.92 -6.43 10.10
N ASN A 96 12.89 -6.21 10.99
CA ASN A 96 13.11 -4.91 11.60
C ASN A 96 13.84 -3.95 10.64
N GLU A 97 14.06 -2.71 11.07
CA GLU A 97 14.80 -1.66 10.35
C GLU A 97 16.21 -2.08 9.89
N LYS A 98 16.84 -3.03 10.58
CA LYS A 98 18.18 -3.56 10.26
C LYS A 98 18.14 -4.71 9.25
N GLY A 99 16.95 -5.04 8.74
CA GLY A 99 16.75 -6.17 7.83
C GLY A 99 16.84 -7.54 8.49
N VAL A 100 16.83 -7.62 9.83
CA VAL A 100 16.84 -8.89 10.56
C VAL A 100 15.43 -9.43 10.69
N ALA A 101 15.22 -10.69 10.32
CA ALA A 101 13.94 -11.36 10.52
C ALA A 101 13.66 -11.50 12.02
N VAL A 102 12.63 -10.82 12.49
CA VAL A 102 12.16 -10.88 13.89
C VAL A 102 10.99 -11.82 14.07
N GLU A 103 10.34 -12.20 12.97
CA GLU A 103 9.24 -13.15 12.98
C GLU A 103 9.15 -13.92 11.66
N ILE A 104 8.90 -15.23 11.76
CA ILE A 104 8.63 -16.11 10.62
C ILE A 104 7.37 -16.91 10.97
N ARG A 105 6.34 -16.82 10.12
CA ARG A 105 5.10 -17.61 10.27
C ARG A 105 4.88 -18.47 9.04
N ASN A 106 4.58 -19.75 9.26
CA ASN A 106 4.12 -20.65 8.20
C ASN A 106 2.60 -20.71 8.24
N GLN A 107 1.97 -20.36 7.12
CA GLN A 107 0.54 -20.51 6.94
C GLN A 107 0.28 -21.97 6.57
N VAL A 108 -0.52 -22.65 7.39
CA VAL A 108 -0.97 -24.02 7.08
C VAL A 108 -2.10 -23.88 6.07
N GLU A 109 -1.94 -24.46 4.89
CA GLU A 109 -3.03 -24.56 3.92
C GLU A 109 -4.12 -25.45 4.53
N GLY A 110 -5.30 -24.85 4.77
CA GLY A 110 -6.54 -25.55 5.11
C GLY A 110 -7.41 -25.74 3.89
#